data_AF-A0A653BP64-F1
#
_entry.id   AF-A0A653BP64-F1
#
_cell.length_a   1.000
_cell.length_b   1.000
_cell.length_c   1.000
_cell.angle_alpha   90.00
_cell.angle_beta   90.00
_cell.angle_gamma   90.00
#
_symmetry.space_group_name_H-M   'P 1'
#
loop_
_entity.id
_entity.type
_entity.pdbx_description
1 polymer ?
#
loop_
_entity_poly.entity_id
_entity_poly.type
_entity_poly.pdbx_seq_one_letter_code
_entity_poly.pdbx_strand_id
1 'polypeptide(L)'
;MAAKFLPDILKKDDICIYAVKQVVSSGVLKSDSQEKWLLYPKFKDLLANVDECVQHIVNLERATSLVYHLMYHIPNGADKVDAARMSYEYARKYRQANPDVAEVENSYVKVKSKYFQYSAMHILYKYDLADDNYLELLQNPEALIEALYMDSRIIEYSEFVDFFASGVSDINQAVDELAMFFKLDIHTIRFDLLQNWLKNSAVSADMDSSFYVPNMIGQTCSIPENDINVKRAIYLCKSGNPEFFQDYLIKVTIEETENGIQESFNFKAKALKCLCAITDEETVTKLTKVSYTEILNMIDTLMLLHDLESLGIVLDLQSLRESNKKELLKRLYQIKKPLAVKVMGNLCVMYTIEDARYWNAIVNNAIKLNMIRELKKYVEFLRKKCDRTPFFLNAWQAIVEDAFHQATTLSSDNLEERLISNFLMLQSCPVIQSLSYEKIMQSCINLGKHEFAALLLQYVPDERRERFYEFFSSKTNLFRDLEKLEKRGLCGTKKVRQWLSSH
;
A
#
# COMPACT_ATOMS: atom_id res chain seq x y z
N MET A 1 1.15 -70.55 -31.01
CA MET A 1 0.21 -70.19 -32.11
C MET A 1 -0.60 -68.91 -31.83
N ALA A 2 -0.61 -68.37 -30.59
CA ALA A 2 -1.31 -67.12 -30.23
C ALA A 2 -0.55 -65.80 -30.55
N ALA A 3 0.75 -65.85 -30.84
CA ALA A 3 1.58 -64.66 -31.08
C ALA A 3 1.52 -64.10 -32.52
N LYS A 4 0.81 -64.77 -33.44
CA LYS A 4 0.69 -64.36 -34.86
C LYS A 4 -0.57 -63.52 -35.16
N PHE A 5 -1.46 -63.31 -34.19
CA PHE A 5 -2.73 -62.59 -34.38
C PHE A 5 -2.85 -61.28 -33.58
N LEU A 6 -1.85 -60.93 -32.75
CA LEU A 6 -1.84 -59.65 -32.03
C LEU A 6 -1.75 -58.39 -32.92
N PRO A 7 -1.03 -58.37 -34.06
CA PRO A 7 -0.88 -57.16 -34.87
C PRO A 7 -2.18 -56.70 -35.56
N ASP A 8 -3.12 -57.63 -35.81
CA ASP A 8 -4.38 -57.33 -36.50
C ASP A 8 -5.52 -56.91 -35.55
N ILE A 9 -5.30 -56.97 -34.22
CA ILE A 9 -6.36 -56.76 -33.21
C ILE A 9 -6.12 -55.51 -32.36
N LEU A 10 -4.86 -55.08 -32.16
CA LEU A 10 -4.52 -53.89 -31.37
C LEU A 10 -3.84 -52.85 -32.24
N LYS A 11 -4.59 -51.79 -32.60
CA LYS A 11 -4.01 -50.65 -33.31
C LYS A 11 -3.01 -49.96 -32.38
N LYS A 12 -1.92 -49.43 -32.95
CA LYS A 12 -0.89 -48.69 -32.21
C LYS A 12 -1.49 -47.61 -31.30
N ASP A 13 -2.52 -46.92 -31.80
CA ASP A 13 -3.33 -45.95 -31.04
C ASP A 13 -3.90 -46.53 -29.73
N ASP A 14 -4.46 -47.74 -29.77
CA ASP A 14 -5.10 -48.37 -28.61
C ASP A 14 -4.08 -48.76 -27.53
N ILE A 15 -2.87 -49.17 -27.95
CA ILE A 15 -1.75 -49.49 -27.05
C ILE A 15 -1.29 -48.21 -26.33
N CYS A 16 -1.11 -47.11 -27.07
CA CYS A 16 -0.70 -45.82 -26.50
C CYS A 16 -1.77 -45.27 -25.53
N ILE A 17 -3.05 -45.33 -25.91
CA ILE A 17 -4.16 -44.93 -25.05
C ILE A 17 -4.19 -45.77 -23.76
N TYR A 18 -4.02 -47.08 -23.87
CA TYR A 18 -4.00 -47.97 -22.71
C TYR A 18 -2.83 -47.66 -21.77
N ALA A 19 -1.63 -47.43 -22.30
CA ALA A 19 -0.45 -47.09 -21.52
C ALA A 19 -0.65 -45.83 -20.67
N VAL A 20 -1.17 -44.74 -21.26
CA VAL A 20 -1.40 -43.48 -20.53
C VAL A 20 -2.58 -43.62 -19.54
N LYS A 21 -3.64 -44.36 -19.89
CA LYS A 21 -4.73 -44.68 -18.94
C LYS A 21 -4.24 -45.48 -17.74
N GLN A 22 -3.25 -46.36 -17.94
CA GLN A 22 -2.66 -47.12 -16.86
C GLN A 22 -1.83 -46.23 -15.92
N VAL A 23 -1.13 -45.21 -16.44
CA VAL A 23 -0.45 -44.21 -15.60
C VAL A 23 -1.44 -43.55 -14.64
N VAL A 24 -2.61 -43.13 -15.15
CA VAL A 24 -3.67 -42.55 -14.31
C VAL A 24 -4.24 -43.55 -13.31
N SER A 25 -4.53 -44.77 -13.75
CA SER A 25 -5.20 -45.80 -12.94
C SER A 25 -4.30 -46.45 -11.90
N SER A 26 -2.99 -46.42 -12.10
CA SER A 26 -1.97 -47.02 -11.21
C SER A 26 -1.86 -46.34 -9.85
N GLY A 27 -2.43 -45.14 -9.69
CA GLY A 27 -2.31 -44.36 -8.46
C GLY A 27 -0.98 -43.62 -8.30
N VAL A 28 -0.05 -43.74 -9.25
CA VAL A 28 1.26 -43.04 -9.23
C VAL A 28 1.11 -41.51 -9.15
N LEU A 29 0.01 -40.97 -9.68
CA LEU A 29 -0.31 -39.54 -9.65
C LEU A 29 -1.11 -39.10 -8.42
N LYS A 30 -1.57 -40.03 -7.57
CA LYS A 30 -2.28 -39.70 -6.33
C LYS A 30 -1.24 -39.41 -5.24
N SER A 31 -1.11 -38.15 -4.86
CA SER A 31 -0.40 -37.75 -3.64
C SER A 31 -1.39 -37.34 -2.55
N ASP A 32 -1.05 -37.55 -1.27
CA ASP A 32 -1.79 -37.06 -0.08
C ASP A 32 -1.94 -35.53 -0.02
N SER A 33 -1.43 -34.81 -1.03
CA SER A 33 -1.25 -33.36 -1.08
C SER A 33 -2.03 -32.73 -2.25
N GLN A 34 -3.20 -33.25 -2.63
CA GLN A 34 -4.03 -32.64 -3.68
C GLN A 34 -4.47 -31.21 -3.32
N GLU A 35 -4.48 -30.86 -2.03
CA GLU A 35 -4.89 -29.54 -1.54
C GLU A 35 -3.80 -28.46 -1.67
N LYS A 36 -2.51 -28.82 -1.67
CA LYS A 36 -1.41 -27.84 -1.67
C LYS A 36 -0.82 -27.63 -3.05
N TRP A 37 -0.74 -26.38 -3.50
CA TRP A 37 -0.11 -26.02 -4.79
C TRP A 37 1.41 -26.23 -4.75
N LEU A 38 1.96 -27.05 -5.65
CA LEU A 38 3.38 -27.37 -5.71
C LEU A 38 4.12 -26.50 -6.74
N LEU A 39 5.14 -25.75 -6.31
CA LEU A 39 5.91 -24.88 -7.21
C LEU A 39 6.94 -25.61 -8.08
N TYR A 40 7.43 -26.77 -7.63
CA TYR A 40 8.46 -27.52 -8.33
C TYR A 40 7.88 -28.78 -8.99
N PRO A 41 8.26 -29.07 -10.25
CA PRO A 41 7.77 -30.24 -10.96
C PRO A 41 8.38 -31.53 -10.38
N LYS A 42 7.56 -32.55 -10.21
CA LYS A 42 7.96 -33.89 -9.73
C LYS A 42 7.90 -34.93 -10.83
N PHE A 43 7.10 -34.72 -11.88
CA PHE A 43 6.77 -35.73 -12.88
C PHE A 43 7.29 -35.37 -14.27
N LYS A 44 8.33 -34.53 -14.36
CA LYS A 44 8.89 -34.05 -15.63
C LYS A 44 9.23 -35.19 -16.61
N ASP A 45 9.94 -36.22 -16.16
CA ASP A 45 10.32 -37.36 -17.00
C ASP A 45 9.12 -38.22 -17.39
N LEU A 46 8.16 -38.38 -16.48
CA LEU A 46 6.92 -39.10 -16.76
C LEU A 46 6.10 -38.38 -17.84
N LEU A 47 5.97 -37.05 -17.76
CA LEU A 47 5.27 -36.26 -18.77
C LEU A 47 5.95 -36.30 -20.13
N ALA A 48 7.29 -36.35 -20.18
CA ALA A 48 8.03 -36.52 -21.42
C ALA A 48 7.76 -37.89 -22.06
N ASN A 49 7.78 -38.98 -21.28
CA ASN A 49 7.46 -40.33 -21.75
C ASN A 49 6.00 -40.44 -22.22
N VAL A 50 5.08 -39.76 -21.52
CA VAL A 50 3.68 -39.68 -21.95
C VAL A 50 3.57 -38.93 -23.27
N ASP A 51 4.25 -37.81 -23.45
CA ASP A 51 4.21 -37.06 -24.70
C ASP A 51 4.72 -37.91 -25.88
N GLU A 52 5.87 -38.58 -25.73
CA GLU A 52 6.41 -39.51 -26.74
C GLU A 52 5.40 -40.60 -27.12
N CYS A 53 4.71 -41.17 -26.12
CA CYS A 53 3.68 -42.16 -26.33
C CYS A 53 2.45 -41.60 -27.08
N VAL A 54 1.99 -40.39 -26.73
CA VAL A 54 0.83 -39.72 -27.34
C VAL A 54 1.12 -39.30 -28.78
N GLN A 55 2.37 -38.94 -29.13
CA GLN A 55 2.77 -38.61 -30.50
C GLN A 55 2.58 -39.76 -31.49
N HIS A 56 2.45 -41.00 -31.01
CA HIS A 56 2.16 -42.16 -31.84
C HIS A 56 0.67 -42.38 -32.14
N ILE A 57 -0.24 -41.62 -31.52
CA ILE A 57 -1.68 -41.69 -31.76
C ILE A 57 -2.02 -40.88 -33.00
N VAL A 58 -2.58 -41.52 -34.03
CA VAL A 58 -2.93 -40.85 -35.29
C VAL A 58 -4.15 -39.94 -35.12
N ASN A 59 -5.14 -40.36 -34.33
CA ASN A 59 -6.35 -39.57 -34.08
C ASN A 59 -6.09 -38.44 -33.05
N LEU A 60 -6.03 -37.19 -33.54
CA LEU A 60 -5.78 -36.00 -32.73
C LEU A 60 -6.86 -35.68 -31.68
N GLU A 61 -8.12 -36.04 -31.92
CA GLU A 61 -9.21 -35.90 -30.95
C GLU A 61 -8.95 -36.81 -29.74
N ARG A 62 -8.60 -38.07 -30.00
CA ARG A 62 -8.27 -39.05 -28.96
C ARG A 62 -7.01 -38.67 -28.21
N ALA A 63 -5.97 -38.20 -28.91
CA ALA A 63 -4.74 -37.71 -28.29
C ALA A 63 -5.02 -36.52 -27.36
N THR A 64 -5.78 -35.53 -27.83
CA THR A 64 -6.16 -34.35 -27.03
C THR A 64 -6.97 -34.74 -25.79
N SER A 65 -7.99 -35.60 -25.98
CA SER A 65 -8.84 -36.09 -24.89
C SER A 65 -8.06 -36.87 -23.83
N LEU A 66 -7.09 -37.69 -24.26
CA LEU A 66 -6.24 -38.48 -23.37
C LEU A 66 -5.36 -37.60 -22.48
N VAL A 67 -4.68 -36.60 -23.07
CA VAL A 67 -3.83 -35.66 -22.30
C VAL A 67 -4.69 -34.75 -21.42
N TYR A 68 -5.86 -34.33 -21.91
CA TYR A 68 -6.81 -33.56 -21.11
C TYR A 68 -7.30 -34.36 -19.90
N HIS A 69 -7.60 -35.64 -20.07
CA HIS A 69 -7.96 -36.53 -18.96
C HIS A 69 -6.80 -36.68 -17.97
N LEU A 70 -5.57 -36.90 -18.45
CA LEU A 70 -4.37 -36.96 -17.61
C LEU A 70 -4.23 -35.72 -16.73
N MET A 71 -4.37 -34.52 -17.30
CA MET A 71 -4.26 -33.23 -16.59
C MET A 71 -5.15 -33.15 -15.34
N TYR A 72 -6.36 -33.74 -15.37
CA TYR A 72 -7.25 -33.75 -14.19
C TYR A 72 -6.73 -34.59 -13.03
N HIS A 73 -5.93 -35.61 -13.32
CA HIS A 73 -5.40 -36.54 -12.31
C HIS A 73 -4.01 -36.14 -11.83
N ILE A 74 -3.40 -35.09 -12.40
CA ILE A 74 -2.12 -34.56 -11.93
C ILE A 74 -2.33 -33.65 -10.71
N PRO A 75 -1.46 -33.75 -9.69
CA PRO A 75 -1.48 -32.87 -8.52
C PRO A 75 -1.39 -31.38 -8.88
N ASN A 76 -2.06 -30.53 -8.09
CA ASN A 76 -2.04 -29.08 -8.28
C ASN A 76 -0.62 -28.51 -8.17
N GLY A 77 -0.21 -27.68 -9.12
CA GLY A 77 1.16 -27.13 -9.17
C GLY A 77 1.79 -27.13 -10.56
N ALA A 78 3.12 -27.08 -10.59
CA ALA A 78 3.94 -27.04 -11.81
C ALA A 78 3.62 -28.17 -12.80
N ASP A 79 3.54 -29.42 -12.33
CA ASP A 79 3.23 -30.57 -13.21
C ASP A 79 1.86 -30.44 -13.88
N LYS A 80 0.88 -29.81 -13.21
CA LYS A 80 -0.46 -29.56 -13.77
C LYS A 80 -0.42 -28.51 -14.86
N VAL A 81 0.41 -27.48 -14.70
CA VAL A 81 0.67 -26.48 -15.74
C VAL A 81 1.31 -27.14 -16.95
N ASP A 82 2.30 -28.01 -16.75
CA ASP A 82 2.97 -28.74 -17.83
C ASP A 82 2.01 -29.66 -18.60
N ALA A 83 1.14 -30.40 -17.90
CA ALA A 83 0.13 -31.21 -18.59
C ALA A 83 -0.96 -30.38 -19.27
N ALA A 84 -1.35 -29.24 -18.71
CA ALA A 84 -2.27 -28.31 -19.36
C ALA A 84 -1.65 -27.71 -20.63
N ARG A 85 -0.36 -27.37 -20.60
CA ARG A 85 0.43 -26.91 -21.76
C ARG A 85 0.44 -27.98 -22.85
N MET A 86 0.77 -29.22 -22.49
CA MET A 86 0.76 -30.35 -23.42
C MET A 86 -0.63 -30.55 -24.03
N SER A 87 -1.70 -30.53 -23.22
CA SER A 87 -3.07 -30.66 -23.70
C SER A 87 -3.44 -29.55 -24.70
N TYR A 88 -3.01 -28.31 -24.42
CA TYR A 88 -3.22 -27.16 -25.31
C TYR A 88 -2.47 -27.29 -26.64
N GLU A 89 -1.24 -27.82 -26.64
CA GLU A 89 -0.49 -28.08 -27.87
C GLU A 89 -1.18 -29.10 -28.77
N TYR A 90 -1.70 -30.19 -28.22
CA TYR A 90 -2.51 -31.17 -28.98
C TYR A 90 -3.84 -30.59 -29.45
N ALA A 91 -4.55 -29.83 -28.61
CA ALA A 91 -5.79 -29.15 -29.00
C ALA A 91 -5.56 -28.16 -30.15
N ARG A 92 -4.42 -27.45 -30.16
CA ARG A 92 -4.01 -26.57 -31.25
C ARG A 92 -3.77 -27.35 -32.55
N LYS A 93 -3.06 -28.48 -32.50
CA LYS A 93 -2.87 -29.37 -33.67
C LYS A 93 -4.21 -29.89 -34.18
N TYR A 94 -5.11 -30.30 -33.29
CA TYR A 94 -6.43 -30.81 -33.63
C TYR A 94 -7.30 -29.75 -34.32
N ARG A 95 -7.29 -28.52 -33.81
CA ARG A 95 -7.95 -27.35 -34.45
C ARG A 95 -7.38 -27.05 -35.82
N GLN A 96 -6.06 -27.07 -35.98
CA GLN A 96 -5.40 -26.80 -37.26
C GLN A 96 -5.74 -27.85 -38.33
N ALA A 97 -5.92 -29.11 -37.93
CA ALA A 97 -6.31 -30.18 -38.84
C ALA A 97 -7.80 -30.16 -39.22
N ASN A 98 -8.64 -29.49 -38.44
CA ASN A 98 -10.10 -29.42 -38.63
C ASN A 98 -10.59 -27.96 -38.51
N PRO A 99 -10.17 -27.06 -39.42
CA PRO A 99 -10.74 -25.72 -39.46
C PRO A 99 -12.25 -25.82 -39.73
N ASP A 100 -13.04 -24.92 -39.16
CA ASP A 100 -14.49 -24.77 -39.40
C ASP A 100 -15.44 -25.78 -38.72
N VAL A 101 -14.94 -26.60 -37.78
CA VAL A 101 -15.80 -27.46 -36.93
C VAL A 101 -16.07 -26.79 -35.58
N ALA A 102 -17.35 -26.47 -35.29
CA ALA A 102 -17.74 -25.74 -34.10
C ALA A 102 -17.42 -26.49 -32.78
N GLU A 103 -17.59 -27.81 -32.76
CA GLU A 103 -17.26 -28.66 -31.61
C GLU A 103 -15.77 -28.64 -31.31
N VAL A 104 -14.92 -28.61 -32.35
CA VAL A 104 -13.47 -28.53 -32.22
C VAL A 104 -13.06 -27.17 -31.65
N GLU A 105 -13.66 -26.08 -32.13
CA GLU A 105 -13.41 -24.74 -31.58
C GLU A 105 -13.81 -24.64 -30.10
N ASN A 106 -14.99 -25.15 -29.74
CA ASN A 106 -15.46 -25.17 -28.34
C ASN A 106 -14.52 -25.96 -27.43
N SER A 107 -14.05 -27.14 -27.89
CA SER A 107 -13.08 -27.95 -27.15
C SER A 107 -11.74 -27.24 -26.99
N TYR A 108 -11.27 -26.56 -28.04
CA TYR A 108 -10.04 -25.79 -28.04
C TYR A 108 -10.10 -24.62 -27.06
N VAL A 109 -11.19 -23.83 -27.08
CA VAL A 109 -11.39 -22.70 -26.15
C VAL A 109 -11.40 -23.18 -24.70
N LYS A 110 -12.04 -24.32 -24.42
CA LYS A 110 -12.06 -24.92 -23.07
C LYS A 110 -10.68 -25.34 -22.58
N VAL A 111 -9.90 -26.04 -23.41
CA VAL A 111 -8.54 -26.48 -23.08
C VAL A 111 -7.61 -25.27 -22.92
N LYS A 112 -7.72 -24.31 -23.85
CA LYS A 112 -6.98 -23.04 -23.79
C LYS A 112 -7.26 -22.32 -22.47
N SER A 113 -8.53 -22.09 -22.12
CA SER A 113 -8.90 -21.41 -20.88
C SER A 113 -8.26 -22.10 -19.66
N LYS A 114 -8.28 -23.43 -19.59
CA LYS A 114 -7.65 -24.18 -18.48
C LYS A 114 -6.14 -24.01 -18.41
N TYR A 115 -5.45 -24.08 -19.55
CA TYR A 115 -4.01 -23.83 -19.59
C TYR A 115 -3.66 -22.43 -19.08
N PHE A 116 -4.33 -21.40 -19.59
CA PHE A 116 -4.07 -20.03 -19.16
C PHE A 116 -4.41 -19.80 -17.68
N GLN A 117 -5.52 -20.38 -17.17
CA GLN A 117 -5.87 -20.34 -15.75
C GLN A 117 -4.78 -20.94 -14.87
N TYR A 118 -4.34 -22.17 -15.15
CA TYR A 118 -3.35 -22.85 -14.31
C TYR A 118 -1.98 -22.18 -14.36
N SER A 119 -1.57 -21.68 -15.54
CA SER A 119 -0.31 -20.93 -15.68
C SER A 119 -0.32 -19.62 -14.91
N ALA A 120 -1.38 -18.82 -15.03
CA ALA A 120 -1.51 -17.57 -14.29
C ALA A 120 -1.59 -17.81 -12.78
N MET A 121 -2.35 -18.82 -12.36
CA MET A 121 -2.40 -19.24 -10.95
C MET A 121 -1.01 -19.68 -10.44
N HIS A 122 -0.24 -20.39 -11.25
CA HIS A 122 1.12 -20.77 -10.89
C HIS A 122 2.04 -19.58 -10.67
N ILE A 123 1.94 -18.54 -11.52
CA ILE A 123 2.69 -17.30 -11.36
C ILE A 123 2.29 -16.63 -10.04
N LEU A 124 1.00 -16.51 -9.73
CA LEU A 124 0.55 -15.93 -8.47
C LEU A 124 1.09 -16.69 -7.25
N TYR A 125 1.02 -18.02 -7.24
CA TYR A 125 1.58 -18.83 -6.15
C TYR A 125 3.11 -18.69 -6.03
N LYS A 126 3.83 -18.53 -7.14
CA LYS A 126 5.29 -18.34 -7.15
C LYS A 126 5.70 -17.04 -6.44
N TYR A 127 4.87 -16.01 -6.56
CA TYR A 127 5.10 -14.70 -5.93
C TYR A 127 4.34 -14.50 -4.61
N ASP A 128 3.66 -15.52 -4.07
CA ASP A 128 2.83 -15.40 -2.86
C ASP A 128 1.69 -14.36 -3.00
N LEU A 129 1.10 -14.32 -4.20
CA LEU A 129 -0.01 -13.43 -4.61
C LEU A 129 -1.30 -14.23 -4.92
N ALA A 130 -1.39 -15.48 -4.45
CA ALA A 130 -2.50 -16.38 -4.77
C ALA A 130 -3.73 -16.15 -3.86
N ASP A 131 -4.10 -14.90 -3.66
CA ASP A 131 -5.28 -14.50 -2.88
C ASP A 131 -6.56 -14.70 -3.71
N ASP A 132 -7.67 -15.06 -3.06
CA ASP A 132 -8.94 -15.38 -3.73
C ASP A 132 -9.41 -14.26 -4.68
N ASN A 133 -9.23 -13.00 -4.29
CA ASN A 133 -9.57 -11.82 -5.09
C ASN A 133 -8.87 -11.81 -6.45
N TYR A 134 -7.62 -12.29 -6.53
CA TYR A 134 -6.86 -12.38 -7.78
C TYR A 134 -7.19 -13.64 -8.57
N LEU A 135 -7.47 -14.74 -7.87
CA LEU A 135 -7.86 -16.01 -8.50
C LEU A 135 -9.20 -15.90 -9.25
N GLU A 136 -10.11 -15.04 -8.81
CA GLU A 136 -11.36 -14.73 -9.52
C GLU A 136 -11.13 -14.01 -10.86
N LEU A 137 -10.01 -13.29 -11.00
CA LEU A 137 -9.68 -12.48 -12.17
C LEU A 137 -8.85 -13.23 -13.23
N LEU A 138 -8.59 -14.53 -13.06
CA LEU A 138 -7.76 -15.33 -13.99
C LEU A 138 -8.32 -15.43 -15.44
N GLN A 139 -9.57 -15.02 -15.68
CA GLN A 139 -10.15 -14.91 -17.03
C GLN A 139 -10.00 -13.52 -17.67
N ASN A 140 -9.63 -12.51 -16.89
CA ASN A 140 -9.42 -11.14 -17.36
C ASN A 140 -8.03 -10.65 -16.94
N PRO A 141 -7.00 -10.87 -17.79
CA PRO A 141 -5.62 -10.64 -17.40
C PRO A 141 -5.27 -9.15 -17.25
N GLU A 142 -5.94 -8.25 -17.98
CA GLU A 142 -5.78 -6.79 -17.79
C GLU A 142 -6.31 -6.36 -16.42
N ALA A 143 -7.55 -6.76 -16.09
CA ALA A 143 -8.14 -6.46 -14.78
C ALA A 143 -7.34 -7.09 -13.62
N LEU A 144 -6.77 -8.28 -13.83
CA LEU A 144 -5.87 -8.90 -12.86
C LEU A 144 -4.63 -8.02 -12.61
N ILE A 145 -3.97 -7.53 -13.67
CA ILE A 145 -2.79 -6.65 -13.53
C ILE A 145 -3.16 -5.36 -12.81
N GLU A 146 -4.27 -4.73 -13.17
CA GLU A 146 -4.76 -3.53 -12.49
C GLU A 146 -5.04 -3.79 -11.01
N ALA A 147 -5.68 -4.91 -10.66
CA ALA A 147 -5.96 -5.29 -9.29
C ALA A 147 -4.68 -5.54 -8.47
N LEU A 148 -3.65 -6.16 -9.08
CA LEU A 148 -2.35 -6.37 -8.46
C LEU A 148 -1.65 -5.04 -8.12
N TYR A 149 -1.76 -4.03 -8.98
CA TYR A 149 -1.22 -2.69 -8.69
C TYR A 149 -2.01 -1.91 -7.63
N MET A 150 -3.23 -2.33 -7.31
CA MET A 150 -4.04 -1.75 -6.24
C MET A 150 -3.82 -2.43 -4.88
N ASP A 151 -3.00 -3.48 -4.83
CA ASP A 151 -2.69 -4.24 -3.61
C ASP A 151 -2.20 -3.34 -2.46
N SER A 152 -2.66 -3.62 -1.24
CA SER A 152 -2.31 -2.86 -0.04
C SER A 152 -0.84 -3.02 0.36
N ARG A 153 -0.19 -4.14 0.01
CA ARG A 153 1.23 -4.42 0.27
C ARG A 153 2.14 -3.36 -0.37
N ILE A 154 1.73 -2.77 -1.49
CA ILE A 154 2.46 -1.68 -2.15
C ILE A 154 2.52 -0.43 -1.24
N ILE A 155 1.46 -0.18 -0.48
CA ILE A 155 1.39 0.97 0.44
C ILE A 155 2.28 0.71 1.65
N GLU A 156 2.23 -0.50 2.21
CA GLU A 156 3.04 -0.93 3.35
C GLU A 156 4.54 -0.87 3.05
N TYR A 157 4.93 -1.28 1.84
CA TYR A 157 6.31 -1.19 1.36
C TYR A 157 6.92 0.22 1.47
N SER A 158 6.11 1.28 1.34
CA SER A 158 6.58 2.67 1.46
C SER A 158 6.82 3.15 2.90
N GLU A 159 6.32 2.43 3.90
CA GLU A 159 6.32 2.85 5.31
C GLU A 159 7.46 2.19 6.13
N PHE A 160 8.02 1.09 5.64
CA PHE A 160 9.06 0.33 6.33
C PHE A 160 10.38 0.35 5.54
N VAL A 161 11.41 0.95 6.15
CA VAL A 161 12.76 1.10 5.57
C VAL A 161 13.46 -0.25 5.32
N ASP A 162 13.08 -1.30 6.05
CA ASP A 162 13.73 -2.62 6.02
C ASP A 162 12.81 -3.77 5.53
N PHE A 163 11.76 -3.48 4.75
CA PHE A 163 10.81 -4.51 4.30
C PHE A 163 11.40 -5.49 3.27
N PHE A 164 12.50 -5.13 2.61
CA PHE A 164 13.23 -6.03 1.71
C PHE A 164 13.87 -7.24 2.42
N ALA A 165 14.01 -7.21 3.75
CA ALA A 165 14.49 -8.34 4.52
C ALA A 165 13.40 -9.38 4.83
N SER A 166 12.12 -9.09 4.57
CA SER A 166 10.97 -9.94 4.92
C SER A 166 10.19 -10.44 3.71
N GLY A 167 10.82 -11.16 2.78
CA GLY A 167 10.13 -12.10 1.87
C GLY A 167 8.94 -11.56 1.07
N VAL A 168 8.89 -10.27 0.79
CA VAL A 168 7.73 -9.58 0.19
C VAL A 168 7.59 -9.99 -1.26
N SER A 169 6.36 -10.34 -1.65
CA SER A 169 5.93 -10.61 -3.01
C SER A 169 6.32 -9.47 -3.97
N ASP A 170 7.23 -9.73 -4.91
CA ASP A 170 7.57 -8.76 -5.96
C ASP A 170 6.44 -8.72 -7.01
N ILE A 171 5.49 -7.81 -6.78
CA ILE A 171 4.34 -7.60 -7.67
C ILE A 171 4.79 -7.16 -9.07
N ASN A 172 5.88 -6.40 -9.19
CA ASN A 172 6.35 -5.93 -10.50
C ASN A 172 6.83 -7.11 -11.35
N GLN A 173 7.60 -8.03 -10.76
CA GLN A 173 8.03 -9.26 -11.44
C GLN A 173 6.87 -10.19 -11.77
N ALA A 174 5.91 -10.36 -10.86
CA ALA A 174 4.71 -11.15 -11.12
C ALA A 174 3.91 -10.60 -12.31
N VAL A 175 3.73 -9.28 -12.35
CA VAL A 175 3.06 -8.60 -13.46
C VAL A 175 3.85 -8.71 -14.76
N ASP A 176 5.18 -8.60 -14.74
CA ASP A 176 6.01 -8.79 -15.94
C ASP A 176 5.86 -10.21 -16.51
N GLU A 177 5.87 -11.24 -15.65
CA GLU A 177 5.66 -12.63 -16.07
C GLU A 177 4.24 -12.86 -16.62
N LEU A 178 3.21 -12.30 -15.98
CA LEU A 178 1.83 -12.39 -16.45
C LEU A 178 1.66 -11.68 -17.80
N ALA A 179 2.19 -10.46 -17.95
CA ALA A 179 2.09 -9.71 -19.19
C ALA A 179 2.83 -10.41 -20.33
N MET A 180 4.02 -10.96 -20.08
CA MET A 180 4.75 -11.77 -21.06
C MET A 180 3.96 -13.03 -21.45
N PHE A 181 3.34 -13.71 -20.49
CA PHE A 181 2.56 -14.92 -20.73
C PHE A 181 1.28 -14.66 -21.55
N PHE A 182 0.53 -13.62 -21.19
CA PHE A 182 -0.70 -13.22 -21.88
C PHE A 182 -0.44 -12.38 -23.14
N LYS A 183 0.80 -11.96 -23.39
CA LYS A 183 1.21 -11.06 -24.48
C LYS A 183 0.51 -9.70 -24.42
N LEU A 184 0.42 -9.13 -23.23
CA LEU A 184 -0.15 -7.81 -22.99
C LEU A 184 0.90 -6.71 -23.17
N ASP A 185 0.46 -5.53 -23.58
CA ASP A 185 1.30 -4.33 -23.59
C ASP A 185 1.37 -3.74 -22.18
N ILE A 186 2.31 -4.25 -21.38
CA ILE A 186 2.51 -3.80 -20.01
C ILE A 186 2.94 -2.33 -19.93
N HIS A 187 3.60 -1.81 -20.97
CA HIS A 187 4.03 -0.41 -20.99
C HIS A 187 2.82 0.51 -21.04
N THR A 188 1.85 0.23 -21.92
CA THR A 188 0.60 1.00 -21.98
C THR A 188 -0.18 0.92 -20.68
N ILE A 189 -0.39 -0.28 -20.13
CA ILE A 189 -1.15 -0.45 -18.87
C ILE A 189 -0.50 0.35 -17.74
N ARG A 190 0.82 0.24 -17.57
CA ARG A 190 1.57 0.97 -16.54
C ARG A 190 1.50 2.47 -16.74
N PHE A 191 1.62 2.92 -17.99
CA PHE A 191 1.55 4.33 -18.34
C PHE A 191 0.18 4.92 -18.03
N ASP A 192 -0.91 4.22 -18.40
CA ASP A 192 -2.28 4.65 -18.15
C ASP A 192 -2.60 4.70 -16.65
N LEU A 193 -2.16 3.70 -15.88
CA LEU A 193 -2.27 3.71 -14.41
C LEU A 193 -1.53 4.91 -13.80
N LEU A 194 -0.30 5.16 -14.24
CA LEU A 194 0.48 6.32 -13.81
C LEU A 194 -0.25 7.63 -14.12
N GLN A 195 -0.75 7.81 -15.36
CA GLN A 195 -1.53 8.99 -15.74
C GLN A 195 -2.72 9.21 -14.81
N ASN A 196 -3.49 8.16 -14.58
CA ASN A 196 -4.70 8.22 -13.77
C ASN A 196 -4.40 8.59 -12.31
N TRP A 197 -3.38 7.98 -11.70
CA TRP A 197 -2.98 8.28 -10.32
C TRP A 197 -2.42 9.71 -10.15
N LEU A 198 -1.71 10.22 -11.15
CA LEU A 198 -1.22 11.59 -11.15
C LEU A 198 -2.38 12.59 -11.35
N LYS A 199 -3.33 12.32 -12.25
CA LYS A 199 -4.49 13.18 -12.55
C LYS A 199 -5.52 13.25 -11.43
N ASN A 200 -5.79 12.14 -10.76
CA ASN A 200 -6.84 12.07 -9.74
C ASN A 200 -6.51 13.01 -8.57
N SER A 201 -7.07 14.22 -8.58
CA SER A 201 -7.22 15.00 -7.35
C SER A 201 -8.24 14.27 -6.50
N ALA A 202 -7.88 13.88 -5.28
CA ALA A 202 -8.82 13.37 -4.30
C ALA A 202 -9.88 14.47 -4.00
N VAL A 203 -10.90 14.52 -4.86
CA VAL A 203 -12.10 15.34 -4.78
C VAL A 203 -13.24 14.41 -5.17
N SER A 204 -13.46 13.39 -4.35
CA SER A 204 -14.64 12.53 -4.40
C SER A 204 -15.17 12.24 -3.00
N ALA A 205 -15.10 13.24 -2.12
CA ALA A 205 -15.95 13.32 -0.94
C ALA A 205 -17.05 14.38 -1.18
N ASP A 206 -17.76 14.28 -2.30
CA ASP A 206 -19.19 14.60 -2.40
C ASP A 206 -19.72 14.30 -3.81
N MET A 207 -20.87 13.62 -3.85
CA MET A 207 -21.76 13.31 -4.97
C MET A 207 -21.42 12.16 -5.93
N ASP A 208 -22.25 11.11 -5.80
CA ASP A 208 -22.79 10.25 -6.85
C ASP A 208 -21.84 9.58 -7.85
N SER A 209 -21.36 8.39 -7.46
CA SER A 209 -21.56 7.23 -8.33
C SER A 209 -21.76 5.95 -7.49
N SER A 210 -22.95 5.39 -7.61
CA SER A 210 -23.31 4.08 -7.10
C SER A 210 -22.52 3.02 -7.87
N PHE A 211 -21.52 2.40 -7.25
CA PHE A 211 -21.13 0.99 -7.38
C PHE A 211 -19.89 0.77 -6.50
N TYR A 212 -20.08 0.80 -5.17
CA TYR A 212 -19.08 0.32 -4.22
C TYR A 212 -19.59 -0.94 -3.54
N VAL A 213 -18.80 -2.01 -3.65
CA VAL A 213 -18.96 -3.24 -2.89
C VAL A 213 -18.54 -2.95 -1.43
N PRO A 214 -19.28 -3.40 -0.40
CA PRO A 214 -19.08 -2.92 0.97
C PRO A 214 -18.05 -3.75 1.75
N ASN A 215 -17.29 -3.06 2.60
CA ASN A 215 -16.61 -3.52 3.83
C ASN A 215 -15.55 -4.63 3.73
N MET A 216 -14.29 -4.31 4.08
CA MET A 216 -13.70 -4.68 5.38
C MET A 216 -12.26 -4.12 5.52
N ILE A 217 -12.00 -3.51 6.69
CA ILE A 217 -10.77 -3.47 7.50
C ILE A 217 -10.51 -2.05 8.05
N GLY A 218 -10.68 -1.96 9.37
CA GLY A 218 -10.08 -1.04 10.34
C GLY A 218 -9.79 0.41 9.94
N GLN A 219 -10.38 1.33 10.70
CA GLN A 219 -9.90 2.70 10.90
C GLN A 219 -8.39 2.72 11.24
N THR A 220 -7.55 2.73 10.22
CA THR A 220 -6.18 3.23 10.29
C THR A 220 -6.24 4.72 10.04
N CYS A 221 -5.33 5.48 10.66
CA CYS A 221 -5.21 6.92 10.46
C CYS A 221 -5.26 7.23 8.96
N SER A 222 -6.36 7.82 8.48
CA SER A 222 -6.64 7.95 7.06
C SER A 222 -5.56 8.79 6.38
N ILE A 223 -4.57 8.11 5.79
CA ILE A 223 -3.66 8.67 4.81
C ILE A 223 -4.56 9.25 3.71
N PRO A 224 -4.42 10.54 3.33
CA PRO A 224 -5.21 11.09 2.24
C PRO A 224 -5.03 10.18 1.03
N GLU A 225 -6.12 9.81 0.36
CA GLU A 225 -6.11 8.96 -0.84
C GLU A 225 -5.09 9.45 -1.91
N ASN A 226 -4.83 10.75 -1.92
CA ASN A 226 -3.80 11.39 -2.73
C ASN A 226 -2.37 10.87 -2.48
N ASP A 227 -2.02 10.58 -1.23
CA ASP A 227 -0.72 10.03 -0.84
C ASP A 227 -0.63 8.54 -1.18
N ILE A 228 -1.75 7.81 -1.19
CA ILE A 228 -1.80 6.39 -1.58
C ILE A 228 -1.49 6.22 -3.07
N ASN A 229 -2.14 7.02 -3.93
CA ASN A 229 -1.90 6.96 -5.38
C ASN A 229 -0.46 7.34 -5.75
N VAL A 230 0.14 8.30 -5.03
CA VAL A 230 1.56 8.63 -5.21
C VAL A 230 2.46 7.48 -4.79
N LYS A 231 2.19 6.79 -3.68
CA LYS A 231 2.95 5.60 -3.26
C LYS A 231 2.90 4.48 -4.31
N ARG A 232 1.71 4.21 -4.88
CA ARG A 232 1.54 3.24 -5.98
C ARG A 232 2.30 3.65 -7.23
N ALA A 233 2.21 4.93 -7.62
CA ALA A 233 2.96 5.47 -8.74
C ALA A 233 4.48 5.32 -8.55
N ILE A 234 5.00 5.63 -7.36
CA ILE A 234 6.42 5.45 -7.03
C ILE A 234 6.84 3.99 -7.17
N TYR A 235 6.04 3.04 -6.65
CA TYR A 235 6.32 1.62 -6.76
C TYR A 235 6.32 1.13 -8.21
N LEU A 236 5.32 1.56 -8.99
CA LEU A 236 5.20 1.23 -10.41
C LEU A 236 6.36 1.79 -11.23
N CYS A 237 6.81 3.01 -10.98
CA CYS A 237 7.94 3.62 -11.68
C CYS A 237 9.28 2.90 -11.44
N LYS A 238 9.37 2.03 -10.43
CA LYS A 238 10.54 1.15 -10.20
C LYS A 238 10.51 -0.13 -11.04
N SER A 239 9.45 -0.36 -11.81
CA SER A 239 9.30 -1.53 -12.68
C SER A 239 10.06 -1.39 -14.00
N GLY A 240 10.43 -2.52 -14.61
CA GLY A 240 10.99 -2.58 -15.95
C GLY A 240 12.23 -1.69 -16.13
N ASN A 241 12.10 -0.62 -16.93
CA ASN A 241 13.14 0.39 -17.13
C ASN A 241 12.78 1.70 -16.41
N PRO A 242 13.37 1.98 -15.23
CA PRO A 242 13.15 3.23 -14.50
C PRO A 242 13.49 4.49 -15.29
N GLU A 243 14.47 4.44 -16.22
CA GLU A 243 14.89 5.60 -17.01
C GLU A 243 13.74 6.15 -17.86
N PHE A 244 12.91 5.26 -18.43
CA PHE A 244 11.73 5.66 -19.19
C PHE A 244 10.76 6.50 -18.36
N PHE A 245 10.50 6.08 -17.11
CA PHE A 245 9.61 6.83 -16.21
C PHE A 245 10.26 8.13 -15.74
N GLN A 246 11.57 8.16 -15.52
CA GLN A 246 12.30 9.38 -15.18
C GLN A 246 12.18 10.43 -16.29
N ASP A 247 12.46 10.04 -17.53
CA ASP A 247 12.35 10.91 -18.71
C ASP A 247 10.93 11.45 -18.87
N TYR A 248 9.93 10.59 -18.72
CA TYR A 248 8.53 10.99 -18.77
C TYR A 248 8.17 12.01 -17.67
N LEU A 249 8.57 11.75 -16.42
CA LEU A 249 8.27 12.64 -15.29
C LEU A 249 8.97 14.00 -15.43
N ILE A 250 10.19 14.04 -15.99
CA ILE A 250 10.90 15.28 -16.31
C ILE A 250 10.15 16.05 -17.40
N LYS A 251 9.79 15.37 -18.48
CA LYS A 251 9.07 15.98 -19.61
C LYS A 251 7.78 16.67 -19.16
N VAL A 252 6.99 16.06 -18.28
CA VAL A 252 5.71 16.65 -17.87
C VAL A 252 5.85 17.74 -16.80
N THR A 253 6.99 17.81 -16.11
CA THR A 253 7.19 18.78 -15.03
C THR A 253 7.99 20.01 -15.46
N ILE A 254 8.99 19.84 -16.32
CA ILE A 254 9.95 20.88 -16.70
C ILE A 254 9.77 21.33 -18.16
N GLU A 255 9.46 20.40 -19.06
CA GLU A 255 9.27 20.74 -20.47
C GLU A 255 7.85 21.29 -20.69
N GLU A 256 7.74 22.41 -21.40
CA GLU A 256 6.44 22.89 -21.84
C GLU A 256 5.85 21.86 -22.80
N THR A 257 4.68 21.31 -22.47
CA THR A 257 3.97 20.38 -23.33
C THR A 257 3.70 21.03 -24.69
N GLU A 258 4.28 20.47 -25.75
CA GLU A 258 4.16 20.92 -27.15
C GLU A 258 2.69 21.11 -27.60
N ASN A 259 1.75 20.42 -26.94
CA ASN A 259 0.33 20.42 -27.25
C ASN A 259 -0.46 21.59 -26.61
N GLY A 260 0.18 22.49 -25.85
CA GLY A 260 -0.47 23.65 -25.23
C GLY A 260 -1.45 23.33 -24.08
N ILE A 261 -1.71 22.05 -23.79
CA ILE A 261 -2.52 21.62 -22.64
C ILE A 261 -1.62 21.61 -21.40
N GLN A 262 -1.71 22.64 -20.57
CA GLN A 262 -0.99 22.67 -19.31
C GLN A 262 -1.63 21.69 -18.32
N GLU A 263 -0.85 20.68 -17.92
CA GLU A 263 -1.22 19.79 -16.83
C GLU A 263 -1.42 20.55 -15.51
N SER A 264 -2.37 20.10 -14.69
CA SER A 264 -2.72 20.76 -13.42
C SER A 264 -1.54 20.85 -12.45
N PHE A 265 -1.55 21.85 -11.55
CA PHE A 265 -0.51 21.98 -10.53
C PHE A 265 -0.37 20.73 -9.65
N ASN A 266 -1.48 20.05 -9.33
CA ASN A 266 -1.45 18.80 -8.57
C ASN A 266 -0.74 17.69 -9.34
N PHE A 267 -1.03 17.55 -10.64
CA PHE A 267 -0.37 16.56 -11.49
C PHE A 267 1.13 16.77 -11.47
N LYS A 268 1.59 18.00 -11.74
CA LYS A 268 3.01 18.35 -11.76
C LYS A 268 3.69 18.11 -10.41
N ALA A 269 3.03 18.49 -9.31
CA ALA A 269 3.55 18.28 -7.97
C ALA A 269 3.75 16.78 -7.65
N LYS A 270 2.77 15.94 -8.01
CA LYS A 270 2.88 14.48 -7.81
C LYS A 270 3.94 13.86 -8.71
N ALA A 271 4.04 14.30 -9.96
CA ALA A 271 5.05 13.80 -10.89
C ALA A 271 6.47 14.10 -10.36
N LEU A 272 6.71 15.32 -9.87
CA LEU A 272 7.98 15.67 -9.20
C LEU A 272 8.22 14.83 -7.94
N LYS A 273 7.19 14.60 -7.10
CA LYS A 273 7.32 13.70 -5.94
C LYS A 273 7.74 12.28 -6.35
N CYS A 274 7.17 11.77 -7.44
CA CYS A 274 7.54 10.46 -7.96
C CYS A 274 9.00 10.46 -8.43
N LEU A 275 9.43 11.49 -9.17
CA LEU A 275 10.80 11.65 -9.65
C LEU A 275 11.80 11.67 -8.48
N CYS A 276 11.56 12.49 -7.46
CA CYS A 276 12.41 12.56 -6.26
C CYS A 276 12.47 11.25 -5.47
N ALA A 277 11.46 10.39 -5.58
CA ALA A 277 11.40 9.14 -4.84
C ALA A 277 12.02 7.93 -5.57
N ILE A 278 12.13 7.99 -6.90
CA ILE A 278 12.73 6.91 -7.71
C ILE A 278 14.17 7.20 -8.15
N THR A 279 14.63 8.44 -7.99
CA THR A 279 15.94 8.91 -8.45
C THR A 279 16.71 9.55 -7.29
N ASP A 280 18.02 9.33 -7.24
CA ASP A 280 18.88 9.97 -6.23
C ASP A 280 19.04 11.48 -6.47
N GLU A 281 19.43 12.21 -5.41
CA GLU A 281 19.55 13.67 -5.42
C GLU A 281 20.54 14.21 -6.48
N GLU A 282 21.65 13.51 -6.72
CA GLU A 282 22.67 13.92 -7.69
C GLU A 282 22.14 13.78 -9.12
N THR A 283 21.52 12.65 -9.43
CA THR A 283 20.92 12.36 -10.73
C THR A 283 19.76 13.31 -11.02
N VAL A 284 18.88 13.58 -10.04
CA VAL A 284 17.80 14.58 -10.20
C VAL A 284 18.38 15.95 -10.55
N THR A 285 19.41 16.40 -9.83
CA THR A 285 20.04 17.70 -10.08
C THR A 285 20.66 17.76 -11.47
N LYS A 286 21.29 16.67 -11.91
CA LYS A 286 21.90 16.55 -13.24
C LYS A 286 20.87 16.59 -14.37
N LEU A 287 19.76 15.86 -14.22
CA LEU A 287 18.73 15.74 -15.24
C LEU A 287 17.90 17.02 -15.37
N THR A 288 17.56 17.65 -14.25
CA THR A 288 16.71 18.84 -14.22
C THR A 288 17.48 20.16 -14.36
N LYS A 289 18.79 20.14 -14.08
CA LYS A 289 19.66 21.33 -13.97
C LYS A 289 19.21 22.32 -12.86
N VAL A 290 18.41 21.84 -11.91
CA VAL A 290 17.88 22.59 -10.76
C VAL A 290 18.34 21.88 -9.49
N SER A 291 18.63 22.61 -8.41
CA SER A 291 19.04 21.94 -7.16
C SER A 291 17.88 21.13 -6.58
N TYR A 292 18.19 20.04 -5.89
CA TYR A 292 17.18 19.20 -5.26
C TYR A 292 16.32 19.98 -4.24
N THR A 293 16.93 20.91 -3.49
CA THR A 293 16.20 21.81 -2.59
C THR A 293 15.21 22.72 -3.31
N GLU A 294 15.55 23.23 -4.50
CA GLU A 294 14.63 24.04 -5.30
C GLU A 294 13.47 23.20 -5.84
N ILE A 295 13.70 21.93 -6.18
CA ILE A 295 12.64 21.01 -6.60
C ILE A 295 11.66 20.73 -5.46
N LEU A 296 12.15 20.50 -4.25
CA LEU A 296 11.28 20.33 -3.08
C LEU A 296 10.43 21.59 -2.82
N ASN A 297 11.04 22.77 -2.91
CA ASN A 297 10.30 24.04 -2.81
C ASN A 297 9.28 24.22 -3.93
N MET A 298 9.59 23.75 -5.15
CA MET A 298 8.68 23.78 -6.29
C MET A 298 7.48 22.85 -6.07
N ILE A 299 7.70 21.63 -5.55
CA ILE A 299 6.61 20.72 -5.15
C ILE A 299 5.67 21.39 -4.16
N ASP A 300 6.20 22.00 -3.10
CA ASP A 300 5.39 22.68 -2.08
C ASP A 300 4.63 23.87 -2.67
N THR A 301 5.26 24.63 -3.58
CA THR A 301 4.62 25.75 -4.26
C THR A 301 3.49 25.31 -5.19
N LEU A 302 3.69 24.24 -5.96
CA LEU A 302 2.66 23.68 -6.85
C LEU A 302 1.48 23.11 -6.04
N MET A 303 1.74 22.41 -4.94
CA MET A 303 0.69 21.95 -4.03
C MET A 303 -0.09 23.11 -3.42
N LEU A 304 0.59 24.20 -3.04
CA LEU A 304 -0.06 25.39 -2.52
C LEU A 304 -0.95 26.06 -3.56
N LEU A 305 -0.49 26.16 -4.81
CA LEU A 305 -1.28 26.70 -5.93
C LEU A 305 -2.51 25.85 -6.20
N HIS A 306 -2.36 24.52 -6.24
CA HIS A 306 -3.51 23.62 -6.39
C HIS A 306 -4.54 23.79 -5.26
N ASP A 307 -4.08 23.82 -4.00
CA ASP A 307 -4.97 24.03 -2.86
C ASP A 307 -5.66 25.40 -2.95
N LEU A 308 -4.99 26.46 -3.44
CA LEU A 308 -5.60 27.78 -3.68
C LEU A 308 -6.66 27.75 -4.79
N GLU A 309 -6.40 27.07 -5.91
CA GLU A 309 -7.35 26.92 -7.01
C GLU A 309 -8.63 26.23 -6.55
N SER A 310 -8.51 25.17 -5.75
CA SER A 310 -9.66 24.45 -5.19
C SER A 310 -10.50 25.30 -4.21
N LEU A 311 -9.92 26.36 -3.66
CA LEU A 311 -10.61 27.37 -2.84
C LEU A 311 -11.19 28.53 -3.68
N GLY A 312 -11.10 28.45 -5.02
CA GLY A 312 -11.56 29.47 -5.96
C GLY A 312 -10.59 30.66 -6.09
N ILE A 313 -9.33 30.49 -5.70
CA ILE A 313 -8.28 31.51 -5.82
C ILE A 313 -7.31 31.06 -6.91
N VAL A 314 -7.55 31.53 -8.14
CA VAL A 314 -6.68 31.23 -9.28
C VAL A 314 -5.48 32.17 -9.26
N LEU A 315 -4.29 31.60 -9.11
CA LEU A 315 -3.00 32.29 -9.17
C LEU A 315 -2.02 31.42 -9.95
N ASP A 316 -1.09 32.04 -10.67
CA ASP A 316 0.07 31.34 -11.22
C ASP A 316 1.31 31.53 -10.31
N LEU A 317 2.43 30.90 -10.69
CA LEU A 317 3.67 30.96 -9.91
C LEU A 317 4.17 32.40 -9.70
N GLN A 318 4.07 33.25 -10.72
CA GLN A 318 4.57 34.63 -10.66
C GLN A 318 3.66 35.52 -9.81
N SER A 319 2.35 35.42 -10.03
CA SER A 319 1.32 36.12 -9.26
C SER A 319 1.37 35.73 -7.80
N LEU A 320 1.61 34.44 -7.48
CA LEU A 320 1.80 34.02 -6.10
C LEU A 320 3.04 34.67 -5.50
N ARG A 321 4.17 34.77 -6.21
CA ARG A 321 5.38 35.44 -5.73
C ARG A 321 5.15 36.92 -5.44
N GLU A 322 4.53 37.63 -6.36
CA GLU A 322 4.28 39.08 -6.28
C GLU A 322 3.11 39.46 -5.34
N SER A 323 2.20 38.53 -5.06
CA SER A 323 1.00 38.80 -4.26
C SER A 323 1.30 39.29 -2.84
N ASN A 324 0.39 40.14 -2.31
CA ASN A 324 0.42 40.52 -0.90
C ASN A 324 -0.06 39.35 -0.02
N LYS A 325 0.90 38.66 0.60
CA LYS A 325 0.63 37.48 1.45
C LYS A 325 -0.32 37.78 2.61
N LYS A 326 -0.27 38.99 3.18
CA LYS A 326 -1.18 39.38 4.28
C LYS A 326 -2.63 39.50 3.81
N GLU A 327 -2.85 40.00 2.60
CA GLU A 327 -4.19 40.10 2.03
C GLU A 327 -4.73 38.73 1.63
N LEU A 328 -3.87 37.87 1.09
CA LEU A 328 -4.21 36.48 0.80
C LEU A 328 -4.63 35.73 2.08
N LEU A 329 -3.88 35.90 3.19
CA LEU A 329 -4.26 35.32 4.49
C LEU A 329 -5.63 35.80 4.98
N LYS A 330 -5.97 37.09 4.80
CA LYS A 330 -7.30 37.59 5.16
C LYS A 330 -8.40 36.98 4.31
N ARG A 331 -8.19 36.87 3.00
CA ARG A 331 -9.15 36.24 2.07
C ARG A 331 -9.39 34.78 2.47
N LEU A 332 -8.32 34.04 2.75
CA LEU A 332 -8.40 32.64 3.19
C LEU A 332 -9.12 32.48 4.53
N TYR A 333 -8.89 33.40 5.48
CA TYR A 333 -9.55 33.39 6.79
C TYR A 333 -11.08 33.46 6.68
N GLN A 334 -11.62 34.11 5.64
CA GLN A 334 -13.06 34.22 5.42
C GLN A 334 -13.71 32.91 4.96
N ILE A 335 -12.96 32.00 4.34
CA ILE A 335 -13.50 30.78 3.70
C ILE A 335 -13.91 29.71 4.73
N LYS A 336 -13.37 29.75 5.95
CA LYS A 336 -13.72 28.88 7.10
C LYS A 336 -13.78 27.36 6.81
N LYS A 337 -13.11 26.89 5.76
CA LYS A 337 -12.96 25.46 5.41
C LYS A 337 -11.63 24.91 5.96
N PRO A 338 -11.53 23.60 6.28
CA PRO A 338 -10.27 22.97 6.71
C PRO A 338 -9.11 23.23 5.73
N LEU A 339 -9.39 23.12 4.44
CA LEU A 339 -8.40 23.38 3.39
C LEU A 339 -7.88 24.82 3.42
N ALA A 340 -8.73 25.81 3.69
CA ALA A 340 -8.29 27.20 3.83
C ALA A 340 -7.35 27.39 5.03
N VAL A 341 -7.63 26.74 6.16
CA VAL A 341 -6.76 26.76 7.35
C VAL A 341 -5.42 26.10 7.04
N LYS A 342 -5.43 24.96 6.33
CA LYS A 342 -4.23 24.26 5.85
C LYS A 342 -3.37 25.18 4.98
N VAL A 343 -3.97 25.83 3.98
CA VAL A 343 -3.30 26.77 3.07
C VAL A 343 -2.73 27.96 3.82
N MET A 344 -3.46 28.55 4.77
CA MET A 344 -2.95 29.64 5.61
C MET A 344 -1.71 29.22 6.39
N GLY A 345 -1.74 28.04 7.03
CA GLY A 345 -0.59 27.49 7.75
C GLY A 345 0.61 27.25 6.84
N ASN A 346 0.39 26.61 5.69
CA ASN A 346 1.45 26.35 4.71
C ASN A 346 2.07 27.65 4.19
N LEU A 347 1.26 28.67 3.88
CA LEU A 347 1.73 29.98 3.45
C LEU A 347 2.61 30.65 4.52
N CYS A 348 2.19 30.57 5.79
CA CYS A 348 2.98 31.11 6.90
C CYS A 348 4.32 30.38 7.09
N VAL A 349 4.34 29.05 6.93
CA VAL A 349 5.59 28.26 7.00
C VAL A 349 6.51 28.61 5.83
N MET A 350 6.01 28.52 4.59
CA MET A 350 6.79 28.72 3.37
C MET A 350 7.39 30.13 3.28
N TYR A 351 6.64 31.15 3.66
CA TYR A 351 7.10 32.55 3.63
C TYR A 351 7.59 33.05 5.00
N THR A 352 7.79 32.15 5.97
CA THR A 352 8.30 32.47 7.30
C THR A 352 7.55 33.62 8.00
N ILE A 353 6.22 33.63 7.91
CA ILE A 353 5.37 34.66 8.53
C ILE A 353 5.18 34.32 10.01
N GLU A 354 5.66 35.19 10.90
CA GLU A 354 5.71 34.93 12.35
C GLU A 354 4.66 35.70 13.17
N ASP A 355 3.80 36.49 12.52
CA ASP A 355 2.81 37.32 13.23
C ASP A 355 1.83 36.43 14.03
N ALA A 356 1.88 36.58 15.36
CA ALA A 356 1.13 35.79 16.32
C ALA A 356 -0.40 35.87 16.11
N ARG A 357 -0.92 36.93 15.48
CA ARG A 357 -2.36 37.06 15.21
C ARG A 357 -2.83 36.02 14.21
N TYR A 358 -2.05 35.76 13.15
CA TYR A 358 -2.37 34.74 12.16
C TYR A 358 -2.24 33.35 12.76
N TRP A 359 -1.15 33.07 13.50
CA TRP A 359 -0.96 31.77 14.13
C TRP A 359 -2.02 31.45 15.18
N ASN A 360 -2.44 32.42 15.99
CA ASN A 360 -3.57 32.26 16.90
C ASN A 360 -4.85 31.87 16.15
N ALA A 361 -5.14 32.52 15.03
CA ALA A 361 -6.31 32.20 14.21
C ALA A 361 -6.20 30.81 13.54
N ILE A 362 -5.05 30.48 12.98
CA ILE A 362 -4.80 29.19 12.29
C ILE A 362 -4.91 28.04 13.29
N VAL A 363 -4.19 28.11 14.40
CA VAL A 363 -4.16 27.05 15.42
C VAL A 363 -5.53 26.84 16.04
N ASN A 364 -6.23 27.90 16.45
CA ASN A 364 -7.55 27.75 17.05
C ASN A 364 -8.58 27.16 16.06
N ASN A 365 -8.52 27.52 14.78
CA ASN A 365 -9.39 26.90 13.78
C ASN A 365 -8.99 25.45 13.49
N ALA A 366 -7.70 25.14 13.44
CA ALA A 366 -7.20 23.78 13.26
C ALA A 366 -7.63 22.86 14.42
N ILE A 367 -7.59 23.34 15.67
CA ILE A 367 -8.13 22.62 16.84
C ILE A 367 -9.64 22.39 16.69
N LYS A 368 -10.40 23.43 16.35
CA LYS A 368 -11.87 23.33 16.16
C LYS A 368 -12.28 22.34 15.06
N LEU A 369 -11.46 22.25 14.02
CA LEU A 369 -11.68 21.35 12.88
C LEU A 369 -10.98 19.99 13.03
N ASN A 370 -10.41 19.72 14.21
CA ASN A 370 -9.67 18.49 14.53
C ASN A 370 -8.54 18.13 13.54
N MET A 371 -7.80 19.14 13.06
CA MET A 371 -6.72 19.00 12.08
C MET A 371 -5.38 18.63 12.75
N ILE A 372 -5.33 17.47 13.41
CA ILE A 372 -4.20 17.07 14.28
C ILE A 372 -2.88 16.92 13.51
N ARG A 373 -2.92 16.38 12.28
CA ARG A 373 -1.72 16.21 11.45
C ARG A 373 -1.08 17.56 11.10
N GLU A 374 -1.90 18.54 10.76
CA GLU A 374 -1.47 19.89 10.44
C GLU A 374 -0.97 20.60 11.71
N LEU A 375 -1.65 20.44 12.84
CA LEU A 375 -1.19 20.95 14.14
C LEU A 375 0.23 20.46 14.48
N LYS A 376 0.54 19.18 14.27
CA LYS A 376 1.90 18.63 14.47
C LYS A 376 2.95 19.36 13.64
N LYS A 377 2.66 19.69 12.38
CA LYS A 377 3.55 20.49 11.52
C LYS A 377 3.72 21.91 12.03
N TYR A 378 2.63 22.53 12.47
CA TYR A 378 2.65 23.91 12.96
C TYR A 378 3.41 24.06 14.27
N VAL A 379 3.25 23.14 15.22
CA VAL A 379 3.99 23.20 16.49
C VAL A 379 5.49 23.03 16.29
N GLU A 380 5.93 22.22 15.32
CA GLU A 380 7.37 22.08 15.02
C GLU A 380 7.95 23.39 14.46
N PHE A 381 7.24 24.06 13.54
CA PHE A 381 7.65 25.37 13.04
C PHE A 381 7.68 26.44 14.15
N LEU A 382 6.71 26.40 15.06
CA LEU A 382 6.57 27.35 16.15
C LEU A 382 7.48 27.07 17.36
N ARG A 383 8.11 25.88 17.43
CA ARG A 383 8.85 25.35 18.58
C ARG A 383 10.00 26.23 19.10
N LYS A 384 10.54 27.13 18.28
CA LYS A 384 11.62 28.05 18.67
C LYS A 384 11.16 29.51 18.77
N LYS A 385 9.91 29.79 18.44
CA LYS A 385 9.41 31.13 18.09
C LYS A 385 8.26 31.59 18.98
N CYS A 386 7.50 30.68 19.57
CA CYS A 386 6.22 30.98 20.22
C CYS A 386 5.97 30.16 21.51
N ASP A 387 7.03 29.71 22.17
CA ASP A 387 7.04 28.60 23.15
C ASP A 387 6.20 28.84 24.41
N ARG A 388 5.57 30.01 24.58
CA ARG A 388 4.74 30.36 25.74
C ARG A 388 3.44 31.07 25.37
N THR A 389 3.03 31.06 24.10
CA THR A 389 1.75 31.68 23.72
C THR A 389 0.58 30.74 24.06
N PRO A 390 -0.61 31.28 24.42
CA PRO A 390 -1.77 30.45 24.76
C PRO A 390 -2.20 29.50 23.63
N PHE A 391 -2.12 29.95 22.37
CA PHE A 391 -2.49 29.11 21.24
C PHE A 391 -1.50 27.94 21.05
N PHE A 392 -0.21 28.14 21.32
CA PHE A 392 0.80 27.08 21.23
C PHE A 392 0.57 26.01 22.32
N LEU A 393 0.23 26.43 23.53
CA LEU A 393 -0.20 25.53 24.61
C LEU A 393 -1.43 24.72 24.20
N ASN A 394 -2.46 25.38 23.67
CA ASN A 394 -3.69 24.73 23.22
C ASN A 394 -3.45 23.73 22.08
N ALA A 395 -2.52 24.03 21.17
CA ALA A 395 -2.13 23.10 20.09
C ALA A 395 -1.54 21.81 20.67
N TRP A 396 -0.57 21.93 21.58
CA TRP A 396 0.03 20.78 22.23
C TRP A 396 -0.99 20.00 23.08
N GLN A 397 -1.87 20.70 23.80
CA GLN A 397 -2.96 20.05 24.55
C GLN A 397 -3.84 19.20 23.61
N ALA A 398 -4.28 19.76 22.47
CA ALA A 398 -5.10 19.04 21.50
C ALA A 398 -4.38 17.82 20.90
N ILE A 399 -3.09 17.97 20.54
CA ILE A 399 -2.28 16.87 19.99
C ILE A 399 -2.13 15.73 21.01
N VAL A 400 -1.86 16.07 22.27
CA VAL A 400 -1.69 15.08 23.34
C VAL A 400 -3.03 14.42 23.66
N GLU A 401 -4.11 15.19 23.85
CA GLU A 401 -5.43 14.63 24.12
C GLU A 401 -5.89 13.67 23.01
N ASP A 402 -5.70 14.03 21.74
CA ASP A 402 -6.03 13.16 20.60
C ASP A 402 -5.19 11.87 20.60
N ALA A 403 -3.87 11.97 20.83
CA ALA A 403 -3.00 10.79 20.87
C ALA A 403 -3.43 9.77 21.93
N PHE A 404 -3.86 10.24 23.11
CA PHE A 404 -4.34 9.39 24.19
C PHE A 404 -5.79 8.92 23.98
N HIS A 405 -6.63 9.73 23.32
CA HIS A 405 -7.96 9.28 22.90
C HIS A 405 -7.87 8.13 21.90
N GLN A 406 -6.97 8.18 20.93
CA GLN A 406 -6.76 7.08 19.98
C GLN A 406 -6.30 5.78 20.67
N ALA A 407 -5.61 5.88 21.80
CA ALA A 407 -5.21 4.70 22.55
C ALA A 407 -6.41 3.97 23.17
N THR A 408 -7.50 4.68 23.51
CA THR A 408 -8.69 4.04 24.12
C THR A 408 -9.47 3.16 23.14
N THR A 409 -9.25 3.32 21.83
CA THR A 409 -9.93 2.55 20.78
C THR A 409 -9.14 1.34 20.29
N LEU A 410 -7.93 1.09 20.81
CA LEU A 410 -7.05 0.00 20.37
C LEU A 410 -7.30 -1.32 21.11
N SER A 411 -6.96 -2.43 20.45
CA SER A 411 -6.88 -3.75 21.06
C SER A 411 -5.74 -3.83 22.09
N SER A 412 -5.85 -4.77 23.03
CA SER A 412 -4.88 -4.95 24.13
C SER A 412 -3.44 -5.16 23.64
N ASP A 413 -3.24 -5.84 22.51
CA ASP A 413 -1.91 -6.26 22.03
C ASP A 413 -1.05 -5.09 21.56
N ASN A 414 -1.67 -4.03 21.02
CA ASN A 414 -0.97 -2.84 20.51
C ASN A 414 -1.02 -1.65 21.47
N LEU A 415 -1.79 -1.75 22.55
CA LEU A 415 -2.05 -0.64 23.47
C LEU A 415 -0.77 -0.14 24.16
N GLU A 416 0.08 -1.06 24.62
CA GLU A 416 1.27 -0.72 25.40
C GLU A 416 2.33 0.01 24.55
N GLU A 417 2.62 -0.49 23.35
CA GLU A 417 3.54 0.17 22.42
C GLU A 417 3.03 1.55 22.00
N ARG A 418 1.72 1.70 21.78
CA ARG A 418 1.12 3.00 21.48
C ARG A 418 1.27 3.98 22.64
N LEU A 419 1.01 3.53 23.87
CA LEU A 419 1.17 4.37 25.06
C LEU A 419 2.64 4.80 25.24
N ILE A 420 3.60 3.89 25.05
CA ILE A 420 5.03 4.23 25.09
C ILE A 420 5.35 5.32 24.06
N SER A 421 4.91 5.15 22.81
CA SER A 421 5.09 6.15 21.75
C SER A 421 4.47 7.51 22.12
N ASN A 422 3.26 7.52 22.67
CA ASN A 422 2.59 8.74 23.13
C ASN A 422 3.36 9.45 24.26
N PHE A 423 3.94 8.71 25.21
CA PHE A 423 4.76 9.29 26.27
C PHE A 423 6.10 9.83 25.78
N LEU A 424 6.73 9.18 24.79
CA LEU A 424 7.94 9.70 24.14
C LEU A 424 7.66 11.02 23.39
N MET A 425 6.52 11.11 22.70
CA MET A 425 6.03 12.36 22.13
C MET A 425 5.81 13.43 23.21
N LEU A 426 5.19 13.06 24.33
CA LEU A 426 4.96 13.99 25.44
C LEU A 426 6.29 14.51 26.02
N GLN A 427 7.30 13.66 26.17
CA GLN A 427 8.64 14.06 26.64
C GLN A 427 9.38 14.98 25.67
N SER A 428 9.00 14.99 24.39
CA SER A 428 9.52 15.90 23.38
C SER A 428 8.84 17.28 23.40
N CYS A 429 7.75 17.44 24.17
CA CYS A 429 6.96 18.66 24.24
C CYS A 429 7.71 19.78 25.00
N PRO A 430 7.94 20.96 24.39
CA PRO A 430 8.63 22.07 25.05
C PRO A 430 7.83 22.71 26.20
N VAL A 431 6.51 22.47 26.24
CA VAL A 431 5.58 23.07 27.21
C VAL A 431 4.96 22.05 28.16
N ILE A 432 5.63 20.90 28.33
CA ILE A 432 5.15 19.76 29.12
C ILE A 432 4.69 20.14 30.55
N GLN A 433 5.32 21.13 31.20
CA GLN A 433 4.93 21.52 32.57
C GLN A 433 3.63 22.35 32.63
N SER A 434 3.17 22.87 31.50
CA SER A 434 2.01 23.79 31.42
C SER A 434 0.74 23.12 30.90
N LEU A 435 0.79 21.83 30.56
CA LEU A 435 -0.35 21.08 30.05
C LEU A 435 -1.24 20.55 31.18
N SER A 436 -2.50 20.26 30.83
CA SER A 436 -3.48 19.62 31.71
C SER A 436 -3.46 18.11 31.49
N TYR A 437 -3.34 17.35 32.58
CA TYR A 437 -3.12 15.89 32.54
C TYR A 437 -4.28 15.09 33.14
N GLU A 438 -5.23 15.74 33.80
CA GLU A 438 -6.28 15.09 34.57
C GLU A 438 -7.12 14.14 33.70
N LYS A 439 -7.52 14.57 32.50
CA LYS A 439 -8.26 13.71 31.55
C LYS A 439 -7.44 12.51 31.09
N ILE A 440 -6.16 12.72 30.78
CA ILE A 440 -5.27 11.68 30.26
C ILE A 440 -4.99 10.64 31.34
N MET A 441 -4.76 11.09 32.59
CA MET A 441 -4.62 10.22 33.75
C MET A 441 -5.87 9.36 33.94
N GLN A 442 -7.06 9.96 33.88
CA GLN A 442 -8.31 9.22 34.00
C GLN A 442 -8.47 8.18 32.89
N SER A 443 -8.14 8.52 31.64
CA SER A 443 -8.15 7.56 30.52
C SER A 443 -7.20 6.39 30.76
N CYS A 444 -5.98 6.64 31.23
CA CYS A 444 -5.01 5.57 31.54
C CYS A 444 -5.50 4.68 32.69
N ILE A 445 -6.14 5.27 33.72
CA ILE A 445 -6.76 4.53 34.83
C ILE A 445 -7.89 3.64 34.32
N ASN A 446 -8.78 4.16 33.47
CA ASN A 446 -9.89 3.41 32.89
C ASN A 446 -9.42 2.24 32.02
N LEU A 447 -8.26 2.37 31.37
CA LEU A 447 -7.62 1.31 30.59
C LEU A 447 -6.85 0.29 31.46
N GLY A 448 -6.83 0.46 32.79
CA GLY A 448 -6.08 -0.40 33.71
C GLY A 448 -4.56 -0.23 33.63
N LYS A 449 -4.07 0.76 32.88
CA LYS A 449 -2.65 1.09 32.68
C LYS A 449 -2.18 2.11 33.71
N HIS A 450 -2.19 1.69 34.97
CA HIS A 450 -1.98 2.53 36.15
C HIS A 450 -0.55 3.11 36.23
N GLU A 451 0.44 2.39 35.74
CA GLU A 451 1.85 2.79 35.66
C GLU A 451 2.05 4.03 34.78
N PHE A 452 1.32 4.13 33.67
CA PHE A 452 1.32 5.29 32.80
C PHE A 452 0.62 6.48 33.45
N ALA A 453 -0.52 6.25 34.11
CA ALA A 453 -1.23 7.30 34.86
C ALA A 453 -0.37 7.87 36.00
N ALA A 454 0.35 7.00 36.73
CA ALA A 454 1.27 7.40 37.79
C ALA A 454 2.44 8.23 37.25
N LEU A 455 2.94 7.90 36.04
CA LEU A 455 4.05 8.62 35.43
C LEU A 455 3.71 10.10 35.15
N LEU A 456 2.44 10.44 34.92
CA LEU A 456 1.98 11.81 34.70
C LEU A 456 2.02 12.67 35.98
N LEU A 457 2.04 12.06 37.16
CA LEU A 457 2.13 12.79 38.44
C LEU A 457 3.34 13.71 38.47
N GLN A 458 4.44 13.35 37.80
CA GLN A 458 5.66 14.16 37.77
C GLN A 458 5.45 15.59 37.20
N TYR A 459 4.36 15.80 36.44
CA TYR A 459 3.97 17.06 35.80
C TYR A 459 2.78 17.74 36.48
N VAL A 460 2.06 17.05 37.37
CA VAL A 460 0.94 17.63 38.13
C VAL A 460 1.50 18.47 39.28
N PRO A 461 0.94 19.65 39.62
CA PRO A 461 1.36 20.43 40.79
C PRO A 461 1.12 19.68 42.12
N ASP A 462 1.99 19.87 43.12
CA ASP A 462 1.97 19.11 44.38
C ASP A 462 0.60 19.12 45.09
N GLU A 463 -0.06 20.27 45.15
CA GLU A 463 -1.41 20.45 45.76
C GLU A 463 -2.49 19.54 45.16
N ARG A 464 -2.33 19.13 43.88
CA ARG A 464 -3.28 18.24 43.20
C ARG A 464 -2.82 16.79 43.22
N ARG A 465 -1.53 16.51 43.46
CA ARG A 465 -0.98 15.15 43.49
C ARG A 465 -1.55 14.35 44.67
N GLU A 466 -1.76 14.99 45.81
CA GLU A 466 -2.26 14.34 47.03
C GLU A 466 -3.57 13.59 46.80
N ARG A 467 -4.44 14.10 45.92
CA ARG A 467 -5.73 13.48 45.56
C ARG A 467 -5.60 12.08 44.94
N PHE A 468 -4.43 11.75 44.40
CA PHE A 468 -4.18 10.48 43.73
C PHE A 468 -3.36 9.51 44.58
N TYR A 469 -2.87 9.94 45.75
CA TYR A 469 -1.97 9.14 46.58
C TYR A 469 -2.60 7.81 47.00
N GLU A 470 -3.76 7.85 47.67
CA GLU A 470 -4.46 6.65 48.14
C GLU A 470 -4.75 5.65 47.00
N PHE A 471 -5.11 6.18 45.82
CA PHE A 471 -5.39 5.36 44.65
C PHE A 471 -4.15 4.60 44.17
N PHE A 472 -3.01 5.27 44.00
CA PHE A 472 -1.79 4.62 43.48
C PHE A 472 -1.09 3.75 44.54
N SER A 473 -1.12 4.13 45.81
CA SER A 473 -0.54 3.34 46.91
C SER A 473 -1.26 2.00 47.11
N SER A 474 -2.54 1.91 46.74
CA SER A 474 -3.30 0.65 46.78
C SER A 474 -2.93 -0.37 45.69
N LYS A 475 -2.12 0.00 44.68
CA LYS A 475 -1.86 -0.86 43.51
C LYS A 475 -0.65 -1.77 43.72
N THR A 476 -0.92 -3.06 43.94
CA THR A 476 0.09 -4.12 44.01
C THR A 476 0.83 -4.24 42.67
N ASN A 477 2.16 -4.05 42.67
CA ASN A 477 3.11 -4.11 41.53
C ASN A 477 3.44 -2.79 40.81
N LEU A 478 2.87 -1.65 41.19
CA LEU A 478 3.11 -0.37 40.51
C LEU A 478 4.61 -0.01 40.38
N PHE A 479 5.40 -0.23 41.44
CA PHE A 479 6.85 0.03 41.43
C PHE A 479 7.60 -0.81 40.39
N ARG A 480 7.25 -2.10 40.25
CA ARG A 480 7.88 -3.01 39.29
C ARG A 480 7.52 -2.62 37.85
N ASP A 481 6.28 -2.23 37.63
CA ASP A 481 5.81 -1.86 36.29
C ASP A 481 6.38 -0.49 35.86
N LEU A 482 6.57 0.46 36.79
CA LEU A 482 7.34 1.69 36.55
C LEU A 482 8.81 1.41 36.18
N GLU A 483 9.46 0.39 36.75
CA GLU A 483 10.82 0.00 36.36
C GLU A 483 10.88 -0.58 34.94
N LYS A 484 9.85 -1.31 34.51
CA LYS A 484 9.75 -1.77 33.12
C LYS A 484 9.66 -0.60 32.15
N LEU A 485 8.87 0.42 32.48
CA LEU A 485 8.76 1.64 31.68
C LEU A 485 10.08 2.41 31.58
N GLU A 486 10.86 2.46 32.66
CA GLU A 486 12.20 3.06 32.65
C GLU A 486 13.13 2.37 31.65
N LYS A 487 13.10 1.03 31.59
CA LYS A 487 13.86 0.25 30.61
C LYS A 487 13.42 0.48 29.16
N ARG A 488 12.20 0.96 28.95
CA ARG A 488 11.64 1.33 27.63
C ARG A 488 11.91 2.80 27.26
N GLY A 489 12.73 3.51 28.05
CA GLY A 489 13.17 4.87 27.76
C GLY A 489 12.28 5.97 28.35
N LEU A 490 11.29 5.63 29.18
CA LEU A 490 10.43 6.65 29.79
C LEU A 490 11.07 7.29 31.03
N CYS A 491 11.25 8.61 30.97
CA CYS A 491 11.80 9.43 32.05
C CYS A 491 10.80 9.72 33.18
N GLY A 492 11.33 9.95 34.39
CA GLY A 492 10.56 10.43 35.55
C GLY A 492 10.06 9.35 36.51
N THR A 493 10.24 8.07 36.18
CA THR A 493 9.86 6.92 37.01
C THR A 493 10.47 7.00 38.42
N LYS A 494 11.75 7.35 38.54
CA LYS A 494 12.45 7.52 39.83
C LYS A 494 11.81 8.60 40.70
N LYS A 495 11.46 9.75 40.10
CA LYS A 495 10.84 10.88 40.81
C LYS A 495 9.46 10.50 41.35
N VAL A 496 8.66 9.80 40.54
CA VAL A 496 7.33 9.30 40.96
C VAL A 496 7.46 8.25 42.06
N ARG A 497 8.42 7.32 41.95
CA ARG A 497 8.68 6.30 42.99
C ARG A 497 9.11 6.92 44.31
N GLN A 498 9.99 7.93 44.28
CA GLN A 498 10.39 8.66 45.49
C GLN A 498 9.20 9.36 46.14
N TRP A 499 8.35 10.02 45.35
CA TRP A 499 7.16 10.69 45.89
C TRP A 499 6.14 9.72 46.50
N LEU A 500 5.93 8.55 45.88
CA LEU A 500 5.05 7.49 46.39
C LEU A 500 5.60 6.77 47.64
N SER A 501 6.89 6.90 47.94
CA SER A 501 7.53 6.29 49.12
C SER A 501 7.78 7.27 50.26
N SER A 502 7.70 8.58 50.01
CA SER A 502 7.86 9.63 51.00
C SER A 502 6.57 10.01 51.74
N HIS A 503 5.44 9.45 51.32
CA HIS A 503 4.12 9.56 51.93
C HIS A 503 3.65 8.15 52.23
#